data_AF-A0A3B9U8D3-F1
#
_entry.id   AF-A0A3B9U8D3-F1
#
_cell.length_a   1.000
_cell.length_b   1.000
_cell.length_c   1.000
_cell.angle_alpha   90.00
_cell.angle_beta   90.00
_cell.angle_gamma   90.00
#
_symmetry.space_group_name_H-M   'P 1'
#
loop_
_entity.id
_entity.type
_entity.pdbx_description
1 polymer ?
#
loop_
_entity_poly.entity_id
_entity_poly.type
_entity_poly.pdbx_seq_one_letter_code
_entity_poly.pdbx_strand_id
1 'polypeptide(L)'
;MTPEKQQEIFEDRYASKLGLSYSEWLETAPETEDQAYDKLKEIDEELKQIMEALSAGSANSETLEDERDRLKLEYDLIEEMFGLELHDR
;
A
#
# COMPACT_ATOMS: atom_id res chain seq x y z
N MET A 1 -3.46 8.85 15.48
CA MET A 1 -4.55 9.32 14.58
C MET A 1 -5.92 9.03 15.21
N THR A 2 -7.02 9.68 14.82
CA THR A 2 -8.37 9.27 15.23
C THR A 2 -9.03 8.44 14.12
N PRO A 3 -9.94 7.49 14.42
CA PRO A 3 -10.61 6.67 13.40
C PRO A 3 -11.34 7.47 12.34
N GLU A 4 -11.97 8.60 12.72
CA GLU A 4 -12.66 9.50 11.81
C GLU A 4 -11.69 10.18 10.83
N LYS A 5 -10.48 10.55 11.29
CA LYS A 5 -9.43 11.11 10.42
C LYS A 5 -8.83 10.05 9.51
N GLN A 6 -8.65 8.83 10.00
CA GLN A 6 -8.18 7.70 9.21
C GLN A 6 -9.15 7.42 8.05
N GLN A 7 -10.44 7.36 8.35
CA GLN A 7 -11.47 7.19 7.34
C GLN A 7 -11.48 8.35 6.33
N GLU A 8 -11.45 9.61 6.78
CA GLU A 8 -11.44 10.78 5.89
C GLU A 8 -10.24 10.76 4.93
N ILE A 9 -9.04 10.48 5.43
CA ILE A 9 -7.82 10.35 4.63
C ILE A 9 -7.95 9.22 3.60
N PHE A 10 -8.43 8.05 4.04
CA PHE A 10 -8.64 6.90 3.17
C PHE A 10 -9.62 7.23 2.04
N GLU A 11 -10.79 7.78 2.37
CA GLU A 11 -11.85 8.09 1.41
C GLU A 11 -11.42 9.20 0.42
N ASP A 12 -10.69 10.21 0.89
CA ASP A 12 -10.22 11.32 0.06
C ASP A 12 -9.08 10.91 -0.90
N ARG A 13 -8.09 10.15 -0.41
CA ARG A 13 -6.83 9.92 -1.15
C ARG A 13 -6.69 8.54 -1.78
N TYR A 14 -7.32 7.52 -1.20
CA TYR A 14 -7.03 6.11 -1.53
C TYR A 14 -8.24 5.33 -2.04
N ALA A 15 -9.47 5.60 -1.58
CA ALA A 15 -10.66 4.83 -1.96
C ALA A 15 -10.90 4.79 -3.48
N SER A 16 -10.74 5.93 -4.16
CA SER A 16 -10.89 6.00 -5.63
C SER A 16 -9.79 5.27 -6.41
N LYS A 17 -8.60 5.12 -5.82
CA LYS A 17 -7.43 4.51 -6.49
C LYS A 17 -7.33 3.02 -6.22
N LEU A 18 -7.63 2.60 -5.00
CA LEU A 18 -7.64 1.21 -4.59
C LEU A 18 -8.94 0.50 -4.99
N GLY A 19 -10.00 1.26 -5.29
CA GLY A 19 -11.29 0.72 -5.72
C GLY A 19 -12.01 -0.08 -4.62
N LEU A 20 -11.68 0.20 -3.35
CA LEU A 20 -12.23 -0.48 -2.18
C LEU A 20 -12.65 0.53 -1.12
N SER A 21 -13.65 0.18 -0.33
CA SER A 21 -14.16 1.00 0.76
C SER A 21 -13.27 0.94 2.00
N TYR A 22 -13.38 1.94 2.89
CA TYR A 22 -12.63 1.94 4.14
C TYR A 22 -12.90 0.70 5.00
N SER A 23 -14.13 0.19 4.98
CA SER A 23 -14.50 -1.04 5.67
C SER A 23 -13.80 -2.27 5.10
N GLU A 24 -13.72 -2.39 3.77
CA GLU A 24 -12.99 -3.48 3.11
C GLU A 24 -11.48 -3.40 3.38
N TRP A 25 -10.93 -2.18 3.41
CA TRP A 25 -9.54 -1.97 3.80
C TRP A 25 -9.31 -2.49 5.22
N LEU A 26 -10.15 -2.11 6.19
CA LEU A 26 -10.03 -2.54 7.58
C LEU A 26 -10.04 -4.06 7.79
N GLU A 27 -10.67 -4.84 6.90
CA GLU A 27 -10.64 -6.30 6.97
C GLU A 27 -9.25 -6.89 6.65
N THR A 28 -8.42 -6.14 5.94
CA THR A 28 -7.07 -6.53 5.50
C THR A 28 -5.97 -5.66 6.11
N ALA A 29 -6.37 -4.56 6.76
CA ALA A 29 -5.46 -3.59 7.33
C ALA A 29 -4.77 -4.18 8.56
N PRO A 30 -3.49 -3.84 8.78
CA PRO A 30 -2.83 -4.14 10.04
C PRO A 30 -3.56 -3.46 11.21
N GLU A 31 -3.65 -4.14 12.35
CA GLU A 31 -4.25 -3.61 13.58
C GLU A 31 -3.19 -2.99 14.52
N THR A 32 -1.93 -3.35 14.33
CA THR A 32 -0.80 -2.95 15.17
C THR A 32 0.37 -2.45 14.33
N GLU A 33 1.25 -1.64 14.93
CA GLU A 33 2.46 -1.15 14.26
C GLU A 33 3.35 -2.31 13.76
N ASP A 34 3.49 -3.39 14.53
CA ASP A 34 4.28 -4.57 14.15
C ASP A 34 3.73 -5.24 12.88
N GLN A 35 2.41 -5.43 12.82
CA GLN A 35 1.74 -5.93 11.60
C GLN A 35 1.86 -4.94 10.43
N ALA A 36 1.83 -3.64 10.71
CA ALA A 36 2.04 -2.62 9.68
C ALA A 36 3.46 -2.69 9.10
N TYR A 37 4.47 -2.89 9.95
CA TYR A 37 5.85 -3.11 9.51
C TYR A 37 6.00 -4.39 8.68
N ASP A 38 5.45 -5.51 9.12
CA ASP A 38 5.48 -6.76 8.35
C ASP A 38 4.79 -6.59 6.99
N LYS A 39 3.61 -5.97 6.97
CA LYS A 39 2.86 -5.71 5.74
C LYS A 39 3.62 -4.78 4.77
N LEU A 40 4.24 -3.72 5.28
CA LEU A 40 5.06 -2.81 4.48
C LEU A 40 6.28 -3.53 3.89
N LYS A 41 6.88 -4.44 4.64
CA LYS A 41 7.98 -5.28 4.16
C LYS A 41 7.53 -6.27 3.08
N GLU A 42 6.36 -6.89 3.24
CA GLU A 42 5.76 -7.74 2.20
C GLU A 42 5.55 -6.93 0.91
N ILE A 43 4.98 -5.73 1.01
CA ILE A 43 4.78 -4.82 -0.12
C ILE A 43 6.11 -4.45 -0.79
N ASP A 44 7.17 -4.17 -0.01
CA ASP A 44 8.50 -3.87 -0.57
C ASP A 44 9.09 -5.06 -1.34
N GLU A 45 8.94 -6.28 -0.81
CA GLU A 45 9.36 -7.50 -1.50
C GLU A 45 8.58 -7.72 -2.80
N GLU A 46 7.26 -7.51 -2.81
CA GLU A 46 6.44 -7.59 -4.03
C GLU A 46 6.82 -6.52 -5.05
N LEU A 47 7.00 -5.27 -4.62
CA LEU A 47 7.46 -4.18 -5.48
C LEU A 47 8.81 -4.51 -6.12
N LYS A 48 9.73 -5.13 -5.37
CA LYS A 48 11.02 -5.57 -5.89
C LYS A 48 10.88 -6.67 -6.94
N GLN A 49 10.01 -7.65 -6.72
CA GLN A 49 9.73 -8.70 -7.70
C GLN A 49 9.10 -8.13 -8.98
N ILE A 50 8.16 -7.19 -8.84
CA ILE A 50 7.54 -6.50 -9.96
C ILE A 50 8.56 -5.69 -10.75
N MET A 51 9.44 -4.94 -10.08
CA MET A 51 10.52 -4.21 -10.73
C MET A 51 11.49 -5.13 -11.47
N GLU A 52 11.82 -6.29 -10.89
CA GLU A 52 12.66 -7.30 -11.54
C GLU A 52 11.97 -7.87 -12.79
N ALA A 53 10.68 -8.20 -12.70
CA ALA A 53 9.88 -8.70 -13.82
C ALA A 53 9.73 -7.64 -14.94
N LEU A 54 9.52 -6.38 -14.59
CA LEU A 54 9.50 -5.26 -15.53
C LEU A 54 10.86 -5.08 -16.21
N SER A 55 11.95 -5.13 -15.43
CA SER A 55 13.30 -5.00 -15.98
C SER A 55 13.70 -6.18 -16.87
N ALA A 56 13.16 -7.37 -16.61
CA ALA A 56 13.34 -8.56 -17.45
C ALA A 56 12.53 -8.51 -18.76
N GLY A 57 11.71 -7.48 -18.97
CA GLY A 57 10.89 -7.32 -20.17
C GLY A 57 9.71 -8.29 -20.22
N SER A 58 9.02 -8.48 -19.09
CA SER A 58 7.80 -9.29 -19.01
C SER A 58 6.75 -8.82 -20.03
N ALA A 59 6.01 -9.75 -20.63
CA ALA A 59 4.93 -9.41 -21.56
C ALA A 59 3.75 -8.69 -20.88
N ASN A 60 3.68 -8.76 -19.54
CA ASN A 60 2.61 -8.16 -18.74
C ASN A 60 3.03 -6.84 -18.09
N SER A 61 3.92 -6.06 -18.73
CA SER A 61 4.45 -4.83 -18.14
C SER A 61 3.36 -3.85 -17.71
N GLU A 62 2.32 -3.65 -18.50
CA GLU A 62 1.21 -2.74 -18.15
C GLU A 62 0.52 -3.17 -16.86
N THR A 63 0.16 -4.45 -16.74
CA THR A 63 -0.45 -5.02 -15.53
C THR A 63 0.48 -4.91 -14.31
N LEU A 64 1.77 -5.16 -14.51
CA LEU A 64 2.78 -5.03 -13.45
C LEU A 64 2.99 -3.56 -13.04
N GLU A 65 2.85 -2.61 -13.96
CA GLU A 65 2.91 -1.18 -13.65
C GLU A 65 1.70 -0.72 -12.83
N ASP A 66 0.49 -1.16 -13.20
CA ASP A 66 -0.73 -0.92 -12.41
C ASP A 66 -0.63 -1.55 -11.01
N GLU A 67 -0.15 -2.79 -10.92
CA GLU A 67 0.03 -3.48 -9.64
C GLU A 67 1.07 -2.79 -8.76
N ARG A 68 2.17 -2.32 -9.36
CA ARG A 68 3.17 -1.51 -8.67
C ARG A 68 2.59 -0.19 -8.16
N ASP A 69 1.74 0.50 -8.93
CA ASP A 69 1.12 1.74 -8.49
C ASP A 69 0.15 1.50 -7.32
N ARG A 70 -0.65 0.43 -7.42
CA ARG A 70 -1.55 -0.01 -6.34
C ARG A 70 -0.78 -0.36 -5.06
N LEU A 71 0.29 -1.13 -5.15
CA LEU A 71 1.12 -1.51 -4.00
C LEU A 71 1.79 -0.30 -3.34
N LYS A 72 2.27 0.67 -4.14
CA LYS A 72 2.80 1.94 -3.61
C LYS A 72 1.75 2.75 -2.86
N LEU A 73 0.51 2.76 -3.35
CA LEU A 73 -0.59 3.43 -2.65
C LEU A 73 -0.95 2.74 -1.35
N GLU A 74 -0.95 1.40 -1.32
CA GLU A 74 -1.17 0.64 -0.09
C GLU A 74 -0.04 0.87 0.92
N TYR A 75 1.21 0.95 0.45
CA TYR A 75 2.36 1.29 1.27
C TYR A 75 2.20 2.67 1.92
N ASP A 76 1.96 3.68 1.10
CA ASP A 76 1.82 5.09 1.52
C ASP A 76 0.63 5.26 2.49
N LEU A 77 -0.46 4.52 2.24
CA LEU A 77 -1.60 4.46 3.16
C LEU A 77 -1.22 3.89 4.52
N ILE A 78 -0.59 2.72 4.58
CA ILE A 78 -0.21 2.11 5.86
C ILE A 78 0.79 3.00 6.60
N GLU A 79 1.74 3.58 5.88
CA GLU A 79 2.70 4.54 6.41
C GLU A 79 2.00 5.76 7.04
N GLU A 80 1.09 6.41 6.30
CA GLU A 80 0.32 7.56 6.78
C GLU A 80 -0.61 7.20 7.95
N MET A 81 -1.20 5.99 7.93
CA MET A 81 -2.15 5.51 8.94
C MET A 81 -1.51 5.23 10.30
N PHE A 82 -0.30 4.70 10.28
CA PHE A 82 0.47 4.36 11.47
C PHE A 82 1.50 5.44 11.84
N GLY A 83 1.69 6.44 10.98
CA GLY A 83 2.72 7.48 11.17
C GLY A 83 4.12 6.89 11.17
N LEU A 84 4.32 5.82 10.40
CA LEU A 84 5.64 5.23 10.23
C LEU A 84 6.41 6.15 9.26
N GLU A 85 7.68 6.39 9.50
CA GLU A 85 8.56 7.01 8.50
C GLU A 85 9.57 5.94 8.12
N LEU A 86 9.17 5.00 7.26
CA LEU A 86 10.09 3.93 6.84
C LEU A 86 11.15 4.44 5.84
N HIS A 87 11.02 5.68 5.42
CA HIS A 87 11.94 6.37 4.52
C HIS A 87 13.06 7.19 5.22
N ASP A 88 13.50 6.82 6.43
CA ASP A 88 14.77 7.31 7.00
C ASP A 88 15.90 6.27 6.83
N ARG A 89 16.40 6.10 5.58
CA ARG A 89 17.84 6.04 5.25
C ARG A 89 18.19 5.77 3.79
#